data_AF-A0A8T4RZE6-F1
#
_entry.id   AF-A0A8T4RZE6-F1
#
_cell.length_a   1.000
_cell.length_b   1.000
_cell.length_c   1.000
_cell.angle_alpha   90.00
_cell.angle_beta   90.00
_cell.angle_gamma   90.00
#
_symmetry.space_group_name_H-M   'P 1'
#
loop_
_entity.id
_entity.type
_entity.pdbx_description
1 polymer ?
#
loop_
_entity_poly.entity_id
_entity_poly.type
_entity_poly.pdbx_seq_one_letter_code
_entity_poly.pdbx_strand_id
1 'polypeptide(L)'
;MKKKFDEAEKVLGQAKAEYPKTPAVYQNLSALYAARGDQDNALLCIKEGIKQTRDPELYIVLANICVKMKKWRDANNMLVLAGHAGHKDQAMIDKKIKEIRKIIPSDFTVTVAGVDITDR
;
A
#
# COMPACT_ATOMS: atom_id res chain seq x y z
N MET A 1 -19.86 -15.18 5.84
CA MET A 1 -18.65 -14.40 5.49
C MET A 1 -18.30 -13.37 6.58
N LYS A 2 -19.23 -12.51 7.02
CA LYS A 2 -18.99 -11.50 8.08
C LYS A 2 -18.29 -12.02 9.36
N LYS A 3 -18.74 -13.13 9.94
CA LYS A 3 -18.13 -13.68 11.18
C LYS A 3 -16.63 -14.02 11.05
N LYS A 4 -16.20 -14.57 9.91
CA LYS A 4 -14.77 -14.91 9.68
C LYS A 4 -13.90 -13.67 9.52
N PHE A 5 -14.50 -12.62 8.96
CA PHE A 5 -13.87 -11.34 8.83
C PHE A 5 -13.61 -10.75 10.21
N ASP A 6 -14.62 -10.71 11.09
CA ASP A 6 -14.53 -10.09 12.43
C ASP A 6 -13.47 -10.79 13.31
N GLU A 7 -13.42 -12.12 13.26
CA GLU A 7 -12.38 -12.91 13.96
C GLU A 7 -10.97 -12.58 13.45
N ALA A 8 -10.79 -12.46 12.12
CA ALA A 8 -9.50 -12.14 11.52
C ALA A 8 -9.02 -10.72 11.90
N GLU A 9 -9.93 -9.75 11.97
CA GLU A 9 -9.60 -8.39 12.39
C GLU A 9 -9.17 -8.34 13.85
N LYS A 10 -9.84 -9.10 14.73
CA LYS A 10 -9.43 -9.20 16.14
C LYS A 10 -8.02 -9.77 16.29
N VAL A 11 -7.73 -10.88 15.61
CA VAL A 11 -6.41 -11.54 15.67
C VAL A 11 -5.32 -10.61 15.10
N LEU A 12 -5.57 -9.98 13.95
CA LEU A 12 -4.62 -9.06 13.34
C LEU A 12 -4.44 -7.76 14.16
N GLY A 13 -5.49 -7.29 14.83
CA GLY A 13 -5.42 -6.17 15.76
C GLY A 13 -4.53 -6.46 16.96
N GLN A 14 -4.65 -7.66 17.55
CA GLN A 14 -3.75 -8.12 18.61
C GLN A 14 -2.31 -8.25 18.11
N ALA A 15 -2.11 -8.87 16.94
CA ALA A 15 -0.79 -8.96 16.32
C ALA A 15 -0.18 -7.58 16.02
N LYS A 16 -0.99 -6.58 15.69
CA LYS A 16 -0.53 -5.19 15.48
C LYS A 16 -0.03 -4.57 16.77
N ALA A 17 -0.72 -4.82 17.89
CA ALA A 17 -0.33 -4.34 19.20
C ALA A 17 0.94 -5.04 19.72
N GLU A 18 1.06 -6.35 19.52
CA GLU A 18 2.21 -7.14 19.99
C GLU A 18 3.44 -6.98 19.09
N TYR A 19 3.23 -6.82 17.78
CA TYR A 19 4.28 -6.78 16.75
C TYR A 19 4.14 -5.56 15.83
N PRO A 20 4.19 -4.32 16.36
CA PRO A 20 3.93 -3.11 15.59
C PRO A 20 4.96 -2.83 14.49
N LYS A 21 6.13 -3.50 14.53
CA LYS A 21 7.19 -3.37 13.53
C LYS A 21 7.15 -4.46 12.44
N THR A 22 6.15 -5.34 12.45
CA THR A 22 6.04 -6.44 11.49
C THR A 22 5.19 -6.03 10.29
N PRO A 23 5.78 -5.89 9.08
CA PRO A 23 5.05 -5.42 7.89
C PRO A 23 3.87 -6.31 7.51
N ALA A 24 4.03 -7.63 7.67
CA ALA A 24 3.02 -8.63 7.32
C ALA A 24 1.70 -8.40 8.06
N VAL A 25 1.71 -7.84 9.27
CA VAL A 25 0.49 -7.55 10.03
C VAL A 25 -0.34 -6.48 9.32
N TYR A 26 0.28 -5.36 8.93
CA TYR A 26 -0.40 -4.28 8.21
C TYR A 26 -0.82 -4.69 6.80
N GLN A 27 -0.01 -5.51 6.13
CA GLN A 27 -0.38 -6.10 4.83
C GLN A 27 -1.64 -6.97 4.95
N ASN A 28 -1.67 -7.88 5.93
CA ASN A 28 -2.81 -8.78 6.11
C ASN A 28 -4.06 -8.02 6.56
N LEU A 29 -3.93 -7.03 7.44
CA LEU A 29 -5.05 -6.22 7.93
C LEU A 29 -5.61 -5.31 6.82
N SER A 30 -4.76 -4.69 6.02
CA SER A 30 -5.22 -3.91 4.85
C SER A 30 -5.88 -4.79 3.78
N ALA A 31 -5.36 -5.99 3.53
CA ALA A 31 -5.98 -6.96 2.63
C ALA A 31 -7.36 -7.41 3.14
N LEU A 32 -7.50 -7.60 4.45
CA LEU A 32 -8.78 -7.94 5.09
C LEU A 32 -9.82 -6.83 4.86
N TYR A 33 -9.46 -5.58 5.14
CA TYR A 33 -10.35 -4.43 4.90
C TYR A 33 -10.73 -4.30 3.43
N ALA A 34 -9.76 -4.41 2.51
CA ALA A 34 -10.02 -4.37 1.08
C ALA A 34 -10.96 -5.50 0.62
N ALA A 35 -10.81 -6.72 1.17
CA ALA A 35 -11.67 -7.85 0.86
C ALA A 35 -13.12 -7.67 1.37
N ARG A 36 -13.33 -6.85 2.41
CA ARG A 36 -14.66 -6.45 2.88
C ARG A 36 -15.27 -5.30 2.07
N GLY A 37 -14.54 -4.73 1.12
CA GLY A 37 -14.93 -3.52 0.39
C GLY A 37 -14.62 -2.22 1.14
N ASP A 38 -13.98 -2.30 2.30
CA ASP A 38 -13.59 -1.15 3.11
C ASP A 38 -12.22 -0.61 2.66
N GLN A 39 -12.24 0.11 1.54
CA GLN A 39 -11.02 0.61 0.92
C GLN A 39 -10.35 1.72 1.75
N ASP A 40 -11.12 2.49 2.51
CA ASP A 40 -10.60 3.59 3.33
C ASP A 40 -9.79 3.05 4.52
N ASN A 41 -10.31 2.06 5.25
CA ASN A 41 -9.55 1.42 6.32
C ASN A 41 -8.35 0.62 5.79
N ALA A 42 -8.45 0.04 4.59
CA ALA A 42 -7.30 -0.59 3.94
C ALA A 42 -6.16 0.41 3.69
N LEU A 43 -6.50 1.60 3.17
CA LEU A 43 -5.54 2.68 2.92
C LEU A 43 -4.91 3.22 4.22
N LEU A 44 -5.71 3.46 5.25
CA LEU A 44 -5.21 3.94 6.54
C LEU A 44 -4.26 2.93 7.18
N CYS A 45 -4.66 1.65 7.21
CA CYS A 45 -3.87 0.58 7.80
C CYS A 45 -2.52 0.41 7.11
N ILE A 46 -2.47 0.42 5.76
CA ILE A 46 -1.20 0.22 5.06
C ILE A 46 -0.28 1.44 5.19
N LYS A 47 -0.84 2.66 5.24
CA LYS A 47 -0.06 3.89 5.50
C LYS A 47 0.54 3.89 6.89
N GLU A 48 -0.23 3.47 7.90
CA GLU A 48 0.28 3.26 9.25
C GLU A 48 1.44 2.27 9.24
N GLY A 49 1.29 1.13 8.55
CA GLY A 49 2.35 0.14 8.39
C GLY A 49 3.63 0.72 7.78
N ILE A 50 3.50 1.50 6.71
CA ILE A 50 4.64 2.20 6.07
C ILE A 50 5.35 3.11 7.08
N LYS A 51 4.61 3.88 7.89
CA LYS A 51 5.19 4.76 8.91
C LYS A 51 5.92 3.96 10.00
N GLN A 52 5.36 2.83 10.42
CA GLN A 52 5.89 2.03 11.54
C GLN A 52 7.08 1.13 11.16
N THR A 53 7.06 0.56 9.95
CA THR A 53 8.05 -0.44 9.53
C THR A 53 9.04 0.08 8.52
N ARG A 54 8.65 1.11 7.73
CA ARG A 54 9.39 1.64 6.58
C ARG A 54 9.76 0.56 5.55
N ASP A 55 8.99 -0.52 5.52
CA ASP A 55 9.27 -1.67 4.67
C ASP A 55 8.89 -1.40 3.19
N PRO A 56 9.80 -1.67 2.24
CA PRO A 56 9.57 -1.42 0.81
C PRO A 56 8.38 -2.19 0.21
N GLU A 57 8.05 -3.38 0.73
CA GLU A 57 6.94 -4.20 0.24
C GLU A 57 5.59 -3.50 0.49
N LEU A 58 5.45 -2.76 1.60
CA LEU A 58 4.19 -2.09 1.92
C LEU A 58 3.84 -0.98 0.92
N TYR A 59 4.84 -0.38 0.27
CA TYR A 59 4.61 0.54 -0.85
C TYR A 59 4.04 -0.19 -2.08
N ILE A 60 4.46 -1.43 -2.35
CA ILE A 60 3.88 -2.27 -3.41
C ILE A 60 2.42 -2.61 -3.10
N VAL A 61 2.13 -2.97 -1.85
CA VAL A 61 0.76 -3.25 -1.39
C VAL A 61 -0.13 -2.02 -1.57
N LEU A 62 0.33 -0.85 -1.11
CA LEU A 62 -0.41 0.41 -1.27
C LEU A 62 -0.59 0.77 -2.76
N ALA A 63 0.42 0.57 -3.61
CA ALA A 63 0.28 0.77 -5.05
C ALA A 63 -0.82 -0.10 -5.66
N ASN A 64 -0.88 -1.38 -5.27
CA ASN A 64 -1.91 -2.30 -5.76
C ASN A 64 -3.32 -1.91 -5.28
N ILE A 65 -3.46 -1.39 -4.06
CA ILE A 65 -4.72 -0.82 -3.57
C ILE A 65 -5.12 0.39 -4.42
N CYS A 66 -4.20 1.31 -4.67
CA CYS A 66 -4.45 2.48 -5.53
C CYS A 66 -4.85 2.10 -6.96
N VAL A 67 -4.23 1.07 -7.55
CA VAL A 67 -4.64 0.51 -8.86
C VAL A 67 -6.08 0.03 -8.84
N LYS A 68 -6.51 -0.71 -7.80
CA LYS A 68 -7.90 -1.18 -7.66
C LYS A 68 -8.88 -0.02 -7.56
N MET A 69 -8.46 1.09 -6.95
CA MET A 69 -9.24 2.32 -6.83
C MET A 69 -9.16 3.21 -8.09
N LYS A 70 -8.45 2.79 -9.14
CA LYS A 70 -8.15 3.59 -10.35
C LYS A 70 -7.41 4.90 -10.04
N LYS A 71 -6.73 4.97 -8.90
CA LYS A 71 -5.84 6.07 -8.49
C LYS A 71 -4.45 5.83 -9.11
N TRP A 72 -4.37 5.94 -10.42
CA TRP A 72 -3.17 5.60 -11.21
C TRP A 72 -1.94 6.42 -10.80
N ARG A 73 -2.13 7.70 -10.50
CA ARG A 73 -1.06 8.61 -10.07
C ARG A 73 -0.44 8.17 -8.75
N ASP A 74 -1.28 7.90 -7.75
CA ASP A 74 -0.83 7.44 -6.44
C ASP A 74 -0.12 6.09 -6.57
N ALA A 75 -0.66 5.17 -7.38
CA ALA A 75 -0.03 3.89 -7.63
C ALA A 75 1.38 4.03 -8.22
N ASN A 76 1.56 4.89 -9.23
CA ASN A 76 2.89 5.18 -9.80
C ASN A 76 3.85 5.75 -8.74
N ASN A 77 3.39 6.69 -7.92
CA ASN A 77 4.22 7.31 -6.89
C ASN A 77 4.68 6.28 -5.84
N MET A 78 3.79 5.38 -5.42
CA MET A 78 4.12 4.34 -4.46
C MET A 78 5.12 3.32 -5.02
N LEU A 79 5.00 2.95 -6.30
CA LEU A 79 5.98 2.07 -6.95
C LEU A 79 7.38 2.72 -7.03
N VAL A 80 7.45 4.02 -7.34
CA VAL A 80 8.70 4.78 -7.33
C VAL A 80 9.31 4.79 -5.92
N LEU A 81 8.50 5.03 -4.89
CA LEU A 81 8.95 5.01 -3.49
C LEU A 81 9.42 3.61 -3.06
N ALA A 82 8.75 2.54 -3.50
CA ALA A 82 9.19 1.18 -3.23
C ALA A 82 10.61 0.92 -3.78
N GLY A 83 10.89 1.37 -5.00
CA GLY A 83 12.21 1.26 -5.60
C GLY A 83 13.27 2.05 -4.83
N HIS A 84 12.99 3.31 -4.50
CA HIS A 84 13.90 4.14 -3.69
C HIS A 84 14.12 3.59 -2.28
N ALA A 85 13.12 2.95 -1.68
CA ALA A 85 13.24 2.30 -0.39
C ALA A 85 14.06 1.00 -0.44
N GLY A 86 14.49 0.56 -1.63
CA GLY A 86 15.35 -0.61 -1.80
C GLY A 86 14.58 -1.92 -1.95
N HIS A 87 13.37 -1.88 -2.53
CA HIS A 87 12.65 -3.12 -2.84
C HIS A 87 13.48 -4.04 -3.76
N LYS A 88 13.56 -5.31 -3.39
CA LYS A 88 14.45 -6.31 -4.02
C LYS A 88 14.17 -6.58 -5.50
N ASP A 89 12.93 -6.34 -5.95
CA ASP A 89 12.50 -6.62 -7.32
C ASP A 89 12.20 -5.32 -8.07
N GLN A 90 13.27 -4.66 -8.52
CA GLN A 90 13.17 -3.42 -9.29
C GLN A 90 12.57 -3.65 -10.68
N ALA A 91 12.86 -4.80 -11.31
CA ALA A 91 12.34 -5.12 -12.63
C ALA A 91 10.80 -5.23 -12.64
N MET A 92 10.21 -5.81 -11.59
CA MET A 92 8.76 -5.82 -11.41
C MET A 92 8.18 -4.41 -11.24
N ILE A 93 8.85 -3.57 -10.46
CA ILE A 93 8.45 -2.17 -10.24
C ILE A 93 8.44 -1.40 -11.57
N ASP A 94 9.53 -1.47 -12.34
CA ASP A 94 9.66 -0.77 -13.61
C ASP A 94 8.59 -1.22 -14.61
N LYS A 95 8.31 -2.53 -14.67
CA LYS A 95 7.24 -3.07 -15.50
C LYS A 95 5.88 -2.53 -15.07
N LYS A 96 5.55 -2.53 -13.78
CA LYS A 96 4.28 -1.99 -13.27
C LYS A 96 4.14 -0.48 -13.56
N ILE A 97 5.21 0.29 -13.36
CA ILE A 97 5.25 1.72 -13.67
C ILE A 97 4.98 1.95 -15.16
N LYS A 98 5.64 1.19 -16.04
CA LYS A 98 5.43 1.28 -17.49
C LYS A 98 3.97 1.04 -17.86
N GLU A 99 3.33 0.02 -17.31
CA GLU A 99 1.90 -0.25 -17.59
C GLU A 99 0.99 0.86 -17.09
N ILE A 100 1.22 1.37 -15.88
CA ILE A 100 0.43 2.48 -15.32
C ILE A 100 0.59 3.76 -16.14
N ARG A 101 1.80 4.06 -16.61
CA ARG A 101 2.09 5.24 -17.43
C ARG A 101 1.47 5.21 -18.83
N LYS A 102 1.09 4.04 -19.34
CA LYS A 102 0.28 3.96 -20.58
C LYS A 102 -1.16 4.47 -20.35
N ILE A 103 -1.65 4.39 -19.11
CA ILE A 103 -3.01 4.81 -18.73
C ILE A 103 -3.03 6.29 -18.36
N ILE A 104 -1.94 6.81 -17.80
CA ILE A 104 -1.79 8.23 -17.44
C ILE A 104 -1.38 9.03 -18.69
N PRO A 105 -2.05 10.16 -19.01
CA PRO A 105 -1.64 11.02 -20.12
C PRO A 105 -0.18 11.48 -20.00
N SER A 106 0.51 11.61 -21.14
CA SER A 106 1.94 11.94 -21.29
C SER A 106 2.39 13.22 -20.60
N ASP A 107 1.48 14.14 -20.31
CA ASP A 107 1.81 15.47 -19.78
C ASP A 107 2.01 15.46 -18.25
N PHE A 108 2.06 14.28 -17.63
CA PHE A 108 2.18 14.13 -16.19
C PHE A 108 3.64 14.08 -15.72
N THR A 109 4.14 15.19 -15.18
CA THR A 109 5.34 15.21 -14.33
C THR A 109 5.03 14.58 -12.97
N VAL A 110 5.83 13.59 -12.54
CA VAL A 110 5.74 13.00 -11.20
C VAL A 110 6.00 14.09 -10.14
N THR A 111 4.93 14.64 -9.58
CA THR A 111 5.01 15.44 -8.36
C THR A 111 4.79 14.50 -7.18
N VAL A 112 5.78 14.42 -6.30
CA VAL A 112 5.76 13.60 -5.07
C VAL A 112 4.71 14.12 -4.06
N ALA A 113 3.98 15.20 -4.38
CA ALA A 113 3.09 15.93 -3.47
C ALA A 113 1.73 15.25 -3.17
N GLY A 114 1.41 14.08 -3.72
CA GLY A 114 0.04 13.53 -3.69
C GLY A 114 -0.32 12.62 -2.52
N VAL A 115 0.67 12.03 -1.83
CA VAL A 115 0.40 11.11 -0.71
C VAL A 115 1.30 11.51 0.43
N ASP A 116 0.72 12.28 1.37
CA ASP A 116 1.38 12.71 2.59
C ASP A 116 1.62 11.51 3.51
N ILE A 117 2.66 10.74 3.19
CA ILE A 117 3.26 9.73 4.07
C ILE A 117 4.35 10.35 4.95
N THR A 118 4.63 11.64 4.75
CA THR A 118 5.70 12.43 5.35
C THR A 118 5.15 13.35 6.45
N ASP A 119 4.36 12.83 7.38
CA ASP A 119 4.28 13.52 8.68
C ASP A 119 5.62 13.28 9.38
N ARG A 120 6.36 14.39 9.48
CA ARG A 120 7.67 14.53 10.13
C ARG A 120 7.70 13.97 11.55
#